data_AF-A0A2N3PQ04-F1
#
_entry.id   AF-A0A2N3PQ04-F1
#
_cell.length_a   1.000
_cell.length_b   1.000
_cell.length_c   1.000
_cell.angle_alpha   90.00
_cell.angle_beta   90.00
_cell.angle_gamma   90.00
#
_symmetry.space_group_name_H-M   'P 1'
#
loop_
_entity.id
_entity.type
_entity.pdbx_description
1 polymer ?
#
loop_
_entity_poly.entity_id
_entity_poly.type
_entity_poly.pdbx_seq_one_letter_code
_entity_poly.pdbx_strand_id
1 'polypeptide(L)'
;MMHALADAVDPDQLNSADEMEERLREIGATRYHSLHPFHTLLHSGKLSKGQVQAWALNRYYYQSSIPIKDAIVISRFRDRDIRREWRHRLDDHDGSDGRDGEDGQEGGIERWLKLTDGLGLSRDLVTSTARILPITRFAVDAYVAFVRERSPLEAVASSLTELFAPGIHRQRIDGMLAHYDFIHPEIMTYFRTRLHQAPRDADFALRFVRARARTPEDRAAVCEALVFKTNVLWAQLDGLHHAYVTGQVPPGAFVPEET
;
A
#
# COMPACT_ATOMS: atom_id res chain seq x y z
N MET A 1 -29.21 -21.45 1.28
CA MET A 1 -27.95 -22.21 1.38
C MET A 1 -26.95 -21.30 2.08
N MET A 2 -26.75 -21.51 3.38
CA MET A 2 -25.84 -20.73 4.21
C MET A 2 -24.41 -20.92 3.69
N HIS A 3 -23.91 -19.98 2.88
CA HIS A 3 -22.49 -19.69 2.90
C HIS A 3 -22.23 -19.09 4.27
N ALA A 4 -21.85 -19.94 5.23
CA ALA A 4 -21.31 -19.48 6.50
C ALA A 4 -20.18 -18.47 6.20
N LEU A 5 -20.06 -17.49 7.09
CA LEU A 5 -19.04 -16.45 7.16
C LEU A 5 -17.61 -17.05 7.22
N ALA A 6 -17.14 -17.69 6.14
CA ALA A 6 -15.83 -18.34 6.09
C ALA A 6 -14.65 -17.34 6.19
N ASP A 7 -14.94 -16.04 6.19
CA ASP A 7 -13.98 -14.96 6.27
C ASP A 7 -13.92 -14.24 7.62
N ALA A 8 -14.86 -14.48 8.55
CA ALA A 8 -14.84 -13.80 9.84
C ALA A 8 -13.69 -14.35 10.70
N VAL A 9 -12.87 -13.48 11.29
CA VAL A 9 -11.82 -13.92 12.22
C VAL A 9 -12.48 -14.39 13.51
N ASP A 10 -12.37 -15.70 13.78
CA ASP A 10 -12.86 -16.34 15.00
C ASP A 10 -11.81 -16.23 16.12
N PRO A 11 -12.07 -15.46 17.20
CA PRO A 11 -11.12 -15.32 18.31
C PRO A 11 -10.78 -16.65 18.98
N ASP A 12 -11.72 -17.61 19.04
CA ASP A 12 -11.52 -18.88 19.75
C ASP A 12 -10.43 -19.77 19.09
N GLN A 13 -10.07 -19.46 17.85
CA GLN A 13 -9.02 -20.15 17.07
C GLN A 13 -7.65 -19.46 17.16
N LEU A 14 -7.54 -18.33 17.87
CA LEU A 14 -6.32 -17.53 17.99
C LEU A 14 -5.82 -17.55 19.43
N ASN A 15 -5.31 -18.69 19.89
CA ASN A 15 -4.85 -18.89 21.27
C ASN A 15 -3.39 -18.50 21.50
N SER A 16 -2.61 -18.35 20.43
CA SER A 16 -1.18 -18.04 20.46
C SER A 16 -0.77 -17.02 19.41
N ALA A 17 0.44 -16.45 19.58
CA ALA A 17 1.04 -15.56 18.59
C ALA A 17 1.38 -16.29 17.27
N ASP A 18 1.65 -17.59 17.32
CA ASP A 18 1.96 -18.39 16.14
C ASP A 18 0.72 -18.65 15.29
N GLU A 19 -0.41 -19.02 15.91
CA GLU A 19 -1.70 -19.14 15.20
C GLU A 19 -2.15 -17.81 14.59
N MET A 20 -1.93 -16.69 15.30
CA MET A 20 -2.18 -15.36 14.74
C MET A 20 -1.30 -15.09 13.51
N GLU A 21 -0.01 -15.42 13.56
CA GLU A 21 0.89 -15.22 12.43
C GLU A 21 0.53 -16.10 11.23
N GLU A 22 0.17 -17.37 11.46
CA GLU A 22 -0.34 -18.27 10.44
C GLU A 22 -1.58 -17.65 9.77
N ARG A 23 -2.54 -17.19 10.57
CA ARG A 23 -3.74 -16.51 10.06
C ARG A 23 -3.42 -15.24 9.27
N LEU A 24 -2.47 -14.43 9.71
CA LEU A 24 -2.02 -13.24 8.96
C LEU A 24 -1.46 -13.64 7.58
N ARG A 25 -0.71 -14.74 7.50
CA ARG A 25 -0.16 -15.25 6.23
C ARG A 25 -1.24 -15.79 5.32
N GLU A 26 -2.24 -16.49 5.85
CA GLU A 26 -3.43 -16.92 5.09
C GLU A 26 -4.20 -15.75 4.49
N ILE A 27 -4.44 -14.69 5.29
CA ILE A 27 -5.09 -13.46 4.83
C ILE A 27 -4.29 -12.86 3.66
N GLY A 28 -2.96 -12.81 3.76
CA GLY A 28 -2.11 -12.39 2.66
C GLY A 28 -2.25 -13.26 1.41
N ALA A 29 -2.20 -14.57 1.58
CA ALA A 29 -2.28 -15.54 0.48
C ALA A 29 -3.63 -15.53 -0.25
N THR A 30 -4.71 -15.07 0.38
CA THR A 30 -6.08 -15.13 -0.17
C THR A 30 -6.66 -13.77 -0.52
N ARG A 31 -6.20 -12.69 0.13
CA ARG A 31 -6.80 -11.34 0.01
C ARG A 31 -5.82 -10.28 -0.46
N TYR A 32 -4.53 -10.57 -0.59
CA TYR A 32 -3.60 -9.55 -1.04
C TYR A 32 -3.87 -9.17 -2.50
N HIS A 33 -3.75 -7.88 -2.78
CA HIS A 33 -4.17 -7.30 -4.06
C HIS A 33 -3.35 -7.75 -5.28
N SER A 34 -2.31 -8.56 -5.10
CA SER A 34 -1.63 -9.26 -6.20
C SER A 34 -2.54 -10.23 -6.94
N LEU A 35 -3.60 -10.72 -6.27
CA LEU A 35 -4.58 -11.65 -6.83
C LEU A 35 -5.67 -10.95 -7.65
N HIS A 36 -5.74 -9.62 -7.59
CA HIS A 36 -6.77 -8.87 -8.29
C HIS A 36 -6.54 -8.89 -9.81
N PRO A 37 -7.58 -9.09 -10.66
CA PRO A 37 -7.43 -9.15 -12.13
C PRO A 37 -6.67 -7.96 -12.75
N PHE A 38 -6.96 -6.74 -12.30
CA PHE A 38 -6.20 -5.54 -12.69
C PHE A 38 -4.68 -5.68 -12.48
N HIS A 39 -4.25 -6.28 -11.37
CA HIS A 39 -2.84 -6.49 -11.11
C HIS A 39 -2.23 -7.46 -12.13
N THR A 40 -2.94 -8.55 -12.43
CA THR A 40 -2.54 -9.50 -13.48
C THR A 40 -2.40 -8.83 -14.83
N LEU A 41 -3.38 -8.01 -15.24
CA LEU A 41 -3.32 -7.25 -16.49
C LEU A 41 -2.10 -6.31 -16.54
N LEU A 42 -1.83 -5.61 -15.43
CA LEU A 42 -0.72 -4.68 -15.32
C LEU A 42 0.62 -5.39 -15.59
N HIS A 43 0.94 -6.45 -14.86
CA HIS A 43 2.27 -7.08 -14.99
C HIS A 43 2.41 -8.00 -16.21
N SER A 44 1.31 -8.42 -16.84
CA SER A 44 1.32 -9.27 -18.05
C SER A 44 1.34 -8.49 -19.36
N GLY A 45 1.49 -7.16 -19.31
CA GLY A 45 1.56 -6.34 -20.51
C GLY A 45 0.22 -6.08 -21.19
N LYS A 46 -0.90 -6.29 -20.49
CA LYS A 46 -2.24 -6.25 -21.09
C LYS A 46 -2.97 -4.93 -20.88
N LEU A 47 -2.32 -3.95 -20.24
CA LEU A 47 -2.86 -2.60 -20.10
C LEU A 47 -2.30 -1.68 -21.18
N SER A 48 -3.10 -0.74 -21.66
CA SER A 48 -2.63 0.37 -22.49
C SER A 48 -1.80 1.36 -21.65
N LYS A 49 -1.01 2.22 -22.33
CA LYS A 49 -0.29 3.31 -21.65
C LYS A 49 -1.22 4.17 -20.81
N GLY A 50 -2.41 4.50 -21.32
CA GLY A 50 -3.44 5.24 -20.61
C GLY A 50 -3.93 4.56 -19.33
N GLN A 51 -4.10 3.23 -19.35
CA GLN A 51 -4.47 2.45 -18.17
C GLN A 51 -3.33 2.38 -17.14
N VAL A 52 -2.06 2.31 -17.57
CA VAL A 52 -0.89 2.37 -16.69
C VAL A 52 -0.74 3.77 -16.07
N GLN A 53 -0.94 4.83 -16.86
CA GLN A 53 -0.99 6.22 -16.38
C GLN A 53 -2.07 6.40 -15.30
N ALA A 54 -3.29 5.92 -15.56
CA ALA A 54 -4.39 5.98 -14.60
C ALA A 54 -4.05 5.27 -13.28
N TRP A 55 -3.43 4.08 -13.35
CA TRP A 55 -2.95 3.38 -12.16
C TRP A 55 -1.90 4.19 -11.40
N ALA A 56 -0.88 4.71 -12.10
CA ALA A 56 0.19 5.47 -11.47
C ALA A 56 -0.30 6.75 -10.80
N LEU A 57 -1.22 7.47 -11.47
CA LEU A 57 -1.87 8.67 -10.97
C LEU A 57 -2.70 8.40 -9.70
N ASN A 58 -3.53 7.36 -9.72
CA ASN A 58 -4.36 7.02 -8.56
C ASN A 58 -3.52 6.53 -7.39
N ARG A 59 -2.49 5.72 -7.68
CA ARG A 59 -1.63 5.16 -6.65
C ARG A 59 -0.74 6.22 -6.00
N TYR A 60 -0.43 7.32 -6.68
CA TYR A 60 0.24 8.47 -6.06
C TYR A 60 -0.50 8.98 -4.81
N TYR A 61 -1.84 9.01 -4.82
CA TYR A 61 -2.61 9.44 -3.64
C TYR A 61 -2.39 8.50 -2.44
N TYR A 62 -2.35 7.19 -2.68
CA TYR A 62 -1.96 6.22 -1.65
C TYR A 62 -0.53 6.50 -1.16
N GLN A 63 0.43 6.68 -2.08
CA GLN A 63 1.83 6.91 -1.73
C GLN A 63 2.08 8.18 -0.91
N SER A 64 1.49 9.30 -1.31
CA SER A 64 1.58 10.58 -0.61
C SER A 64 0.83 10.59 0.73
N SER A 65 -0.14 9.68 0.92
CA SER A 65 -0.86 9.54 2.18
C SER A 65 -0.15 8.66 3.22
N ILE A 66 0.83 7.84 2.81
CA ILE A 66 1.58 6.98 3.75
C ILE A 66 2.29 7.78 4.86
N PRO A 67 3.08 8.84 4.59
CA PRO A 67 3.73 9.60 5.65
C PRO A 67 2.72 10.30 6.57
N ILE A 68 1.56 10.74 6.07
CA ILE A 68 0.48 11.30 6.90
C ILE A 68 -0.04 10.23 7.87
N LYS A 69 -0.35 9.04 7.35
CA LYS A 69 -0.77 7.88 8.12
C LYS A 69 0.30 7.52 9.17
N ASP A 70 1.57 7.51 8.81
CA ASP A 70 2.67 7.17 9.73
C ASP A 70 2.91 8.24 10.80
N ALA A 71 2.77 9.52 10.47
CA ALA A 71 2.82 10.61 11.45
C ALA A 71 1.69 10.50 12.48
N ILE A 72 0.48 10.11 12.04
CA ILE A 72 -0.63 9.80 12.94
C ILE A 72 -0.24 8.64 13.85
N VAL A 73 0.26 7.52 13.33
CA VAL A 73 0.70 6.38 14.15
C VAL A 73 1.72 6.81 15.21
N ILE A 74 2.74 7.59 14.83
CA ILE A 74 3.75 8.13 15.75
C ILE A 74 3.10 8.92 16.90
N SER A 75 2.09 9.74 16.60
CA SER A 75 1.39 10.54 17.60
C SER A 75 0.64 9.70 18.65
N ARG A 76 0.34 8.42 18.35
CA ARG A 76 -0.36 7.49 19.25
C ARG A 76 0.55 6.89 20.33
N PHE A 77 1.87 7.08 20.24
CA PHE A 77 2.84 6.45 21.14
C PHE A 77 3.59 7.45 22.02
N ARG A 78 3.44 7.32 23.35
CA ARG A 78 4.29 8.01 24.34
C ARG A 78 5.67 7.37 24.50
N ASP A 79 5.78 6.08 24.19
CA ASP A 79 7.06 5.36 24.16
C ASP A 79 8.00 5.96 23.10
N ARG A 80 9.17 6.40 23.54
CA ARG A 80 10.16 7.04 22.68
C ARG A 80 10.78 6.07 21.67
N ASP A 81 11.01 4.83 22.05
CA ASP A 81 11.73 3.87 21.22
C ASP A 81 10.84 3.38 20.08
N ILE A 82 9.53 3.23 20.32
CA ILE A 82 8.55 3.00 19.25
C ILE A 82 8.54 4.16 18.25
N ARG A 83 8.52 5.41 18.73
CA ARG A 83 8.56 6.58 17.82
C ARG A 83 9.85 6.64 17.01
N ARG A 84 11.00 6.31 17.61
CA ARG A 84 12.30 6.28 16.91
C ARG A 84 12.34 5.20 15.84
N GLU A 85 11.74 4.05 16.11
CA GLU A 85 11.64 2.95 15.15
C GLU A 85 10.59 3.20 14.08
N TRP A 86 9.56 4.02 14.33
CA TRP A 86 8.54 4.29 13.31
C TRP A 86 8.90 5.48 12.40
N ARG A 87 9.65 6.46 12.91
CA ARG A 87 9.91 7.72 12.19
C ARG A 87 10.67 7.56 10.88
N HIS A 88 11.53 6.53 10.73
CA HIS A 88 12.29 6.34 9.48
C HIS A 88 11.37 6.11 8.28
N ARG A 89 10.12 5.66 8.50
CA ARG A 89 9.13 5.50 7.44
C ARG A 89 8.73 6.84 6.81
N LEU A 90 8.80 7.93 7.58
CA LEU A 90 8.63 9.29 7.07
C LEU A 90 9.80 9.64 6.15
N ASP A 91 11.03 9.48 6.65
CA ASP A 91 12.25 9.76 5.88
C ASP A 91 12.32 8.93 4.59
N ASP A 92 11.89 7.67 4.63
CA ASP A 92 11.84 6.80 3.44
C ASP A 92 10.85 7.30 2.37
N HIS A 93 9.77 7.99 2.76
CA HIS A 93 8.74 8.49 1.84
C HIS A 93 9.00 9.94 1.41
N ASP A 94 9.27 10.83 2.37
CA ASP A 94 9.44 12.27 2.15
C ASP A 94 10.88 12.60 1.70
N GLY A 95 11.84 11.74 2.03
CA GLY A 95 13.26 12.00 1.89
C GLY A 95 13.83 12.72 3.10
N SER A 96 15.16 12.87 3.11
CA SER A 96 15.87 13.67 4.11
C SER A 96 16.60 14.82 3.42
N ASP A 97 16.61 15.98 4.07
CA ASP A 97 17.27 17.19 3.58
C ASP A 97 18.77 17.24 3.94
N GLY A 98 19.35 16.16 4.46
CA GLY A 98 20.78 16.07 4.76
C GLY A 98 21.23 16.98 5.90
N ARG A 99 20.36 17.26 6.88
CA ARG A 99 20.75 18.04 8.06
C ARG A 99 21.95 17.40 8.77
N ASP A 100 22.77 18.26 9.36
CA ASP A 100 23.94 17.89 10.17
C ASP A 100 25.08 17.18 9.41
N GLY A 101 25.25 17.51 8.12
CA GLY A 101 26.44 17.11 7.34
C GLY A 101 26.33 15.76 6.65
N GLU A 102 25.13 15.18 6.60
CA GLU A 102 24.82 14.00 5.80
C GLU A 102 24.35 14.38 4.40
N ASP A 103 24.64 13.56 3.39
CA ASP A 103 24.03 13.73 2.07
C ASP A 103 22.52 13.46 2.18
N GLY A 104 21.71 14.39 1.70
CA GLY A 104 20.25 14.22 1.68
C GLY A 104 19.83 13.00 0.86
N GLN A 105 18.77 12.32 1.27
CA GLN A 105 18.25 11.14 0.60
C GLN A 105 16.92 11.46 -0.10
N GLU A 106 16.83 11.13 -1.39
CA GLU A 106 15.56 11.20 -2.11
C GLU A 106 14.49 10.30 -1.48
N GLY A 107 13.26 10.81 -1.35
CA GLY A 107 12.12 10.09 -0.80
C GLY A 107 11.39 9.19 -1.80
N GLY A 108 10.61 8.24 -1.29
CA GLY A 108 9.73 7.38 -2.09
C GLY A 108 8.69 8.16 -2.89
N ILE A 109 8.21 9.30 -2.41
CA ILE A 109 7.26 10.16 -3.14
C ILE A 109 7.90 10.73 -4.40
N GLU A 110 9.13 11.25 -4.31
CA GLU A 110 9.86 11.77 -5.46
C GLU A 110 10.18 10.64 -6.47
N ARG A 111 10.56 9.45 -6.00
CA ARG A 111 10.72 8.28 -6.89
C ARG A 111 9.41 7.90 -7.60
N TRP A 112 8.26 8.07 -6.94
CA TRP A 112 6.96 7.87 -7.58
C TRP A 112 6.65 8.96 -8.61
N LEU A 113 7.01 10.22 -8.32
CA LEU A 113 6.86 11.32 -9.28
C LEU A 113 7.72 11.09 -10.54
N LYS A 114 8.95 10.59 -10.40
CA LYS A 114 9.78 10.17 -11.55
C LYS A 114 9.14 9.07 -12.39
N LEU A 115 8.43 8.13 -11.75
CA LEU A 115 7.65 7.11 -12.47
C LEU A 115 6.52 7.76 -13.27
N THR A 116 5.80 8.73 -12.69
CA THR A 116 4.74 9.45 -13.42
C THR A 116 5.29 10.36 -14.52
N ASP A 117 6.46 10.97 -14.33
CA ASP A 117 7.17 11.76 -15.34
C ASP A 117 7.52 10.87 -16.55
N GLY A 118 8.07 9.67 -16.30
CA GLY A 118 8.36 8.68 -17.34
C GLY A 118 7.14 8.18 -18.11
N LEU A 119 5.97 8.22 -17.48
CA LEU A 119 4.69 7.91 -18.12
C LEU A 119 4.10 9.11 -18.89
N GLY A 120 4.74 10.28 -18.85
CA GLY A 120 4.29 11.50 -19.51
C GLY A 120 3.19 12.26 -18.77
N LEU A 121 3.00 12.01 -17.48
CA LEU A 121 2.07 12.79 -16.65
C LEU A 121 2.79 14.02 -16.10
N SER A 122 2.17 15.20 -16.20
CA SER A 122 2.73 16.39 -15.58
C SER A 122 2.69 16.28 -14.05
N ARG A 123 3.72 16.79 -13.37
CA ARG A 123 3.75 16.80 -11.90
C ARG A 123 2.55 17.51 -11.30
N ASP A 124 2.11 18.63 -11.88
CA ASP A 124 0.92 19.37 -11.42
C ASP A 124 -0.36 18.53 -11.46
N LEU A 125 -0.54 17.74 -12.53
CA LEU A 125 -1.67 16.81 -12.62
C LEU A 125 -1.63 15.78 -11.48
N VAL A 126 -0.45 15.21 -11.23
CA VAL A 126 -0.25 14.17 -10.22
C VAL A 126 -0.43 14.70 -8.81
N THR A 127 0.28 15.78 -8.47
CA THR A 127 0.31 16.38 -7.12
C THR A 127 -1.00 17.07 -6.75
N SER A 128 -1.77 17.58 -7.72
CA SER A 128 -3.10 18.14 -7.45
C SER A 128 -4.08 17.11 -6.92
N THR A 129 -3.90 15.82 -7.28
CA THR A 129 -4.83 14.71 -7.00
C THR A 129 -6.25 14.94 -7.54
N ALA A 130 -6.48 15.98 -8.34
CA ALA A 130 -7.82 16.42 -8.72
C ALA A 130 -8.53 15.42 -9.64
N ARG A 131 -7.75 14.58 -10.33
CA ARG A 131 -8.23 13.63 -11.36
C ARG A 131 -8.15 12.16 -10.92
N ILE A 132 -7.92 11.89 -9.63
CA ILE A 132 -8.01 10.52 -9.10
C ILE A 132 -9.47 10.05 -9.00
N LEU A 133 -9.68 8.74 -8.97
CA LEU A 133 -11.00 8.15 -8.80
C LEU A 133 -11.53 8.44 -7.38
N PRO A 134 -12.85 8.68 -7.22
CA PRO A 134 -13.47 8.85 -5.91
C PRO A 134 -13.24 7.64 -4.99
N ILE A 135 -13.35 6.42 -5.52
CA ILE A 135 -13.11 5.19 -4.75
C ILE A 135 -11.67 5.07 -4.26
N THR A 136 -10.69 5.53 -5.06
CA THR A 136 -9.30 5.61 -4.60
C THR A 136 -9.18 6.58 -3.43
N ARG A 137 -9.79 7.76 -3.53
CA ARG A 137 -9.80 8.74 -2.44
C ARG A 137 -10.42 8.16 -1.17
N PHE A 138 -11.63 7.62 -1.25
CA PHE A 138 -12.33 7.07 -0.09
C PHE A 138 -11.59 5.88 0.54
N ALA A 139 -11.03 4.98 -0.25
CA ALA A 139 -10.28 3.84 0.29
C ALA A 139 -9.00 4.28 1.01
N VAL A 140 -8.26 5.24 0.44
CA VAL A 140 -7.04 5.78 1.06
C VAL A 140 -7.35 6.60 2.31
N ASP A 141 -8.37 7.47 2.26
CA ASP A 141 -8.79 8.28 3.39
C ASP A 141 -9.30 7.41 4.54
N ALA A 142 -9.98 6.30 4.24
CA ALA A 142 -10.37 5.31 5.24
C ALA A 142 -9.16 4.71 5.96
N TYR A 143 -8.03 4.49 5.27
CA TYR A 143 -6.81 4.01 5.93
C TYR A 143 -6.23 5.04 6.90
N VAL A 144 -6.19 6.31 6.49
CA VAL A 144 -5.74 7.42 7.35
C VAL A 144 -6.66 7.57 8.56
N ALA A 145 -7.98 7.47 8.38
CA ALA A 145 -8.95 7.52 9.47
C ALA A 145 -8.83 6.31 10.41
N PHE A 146 -8.63 5.10 9.86
CA PHE A 146 -8.48 3.88 10.65
C PHE A 146 -7.33 3.98 11.65
N VAL A 147 -6.14 4.43 11.22
CA VAL A 147 -4.99 4.56 12.14
C VAL A 147 -5.16 5.67 13.18
N ARG A 148 -6.02 6.65 12.91
CA ARG A 148 -6.36 7.73 13.84
C ARG A 148 -7.30 7.23 14.94
N GLU A 149 -8.28 6.41 14.56
CA GLU A 149 -9.43 6.07 15.40
C GLU A 149 -9.28 4.75 16.14
N ARG A 150 -8.64 3.75 15.53
CA ARG A 150 -8.48 2.41 16.12
C ARG A 150 -7.38 2.38 17.18
N SER A 151 -7.26 1.24 17.86
CA SER A 151 -6.22 1.04 18.86
C SER A 151 -4.83 1.16 18.23
N PRO A 152 -3.79 1.54 19.00
CA PRO A 152 -2.41 1.54 18.51
C PRO A 152 -1.95 0.16 18.00
N LEU A 153 -2.52 -0.94 18.53
CA LEU A 153 -2.25 -2.29 18.07
C LEU A 153 -2.78 -2.52 16.64
N GLU A 154 -4.05 -2.20 16.40
CA GLU A 154 -4.68 -2.29 15.07
C GLU A 154 -4.01 -1.36 14.06
N ALA A 155 -3.63 -0.15 14.49
CA ALA A 155 -2.94 0.82 13.64
C ALA A 155 -1.60 0.27 13.12
N VAL A 156 -0.80 -0.36 13.99
CA VAL A 156 0.44 -1.06 13.57
C VAL A 156 0.12 -2.29 12.72
N ALA A 157 -0.84 -3.12 13.14
CA ALA A 157 -1.21 -4.34 12.43
C ALA A 157 -1.64 -4.10 10.98
N SER A 158 -2.32 -2.98 10.72
CA SER A 158 -2.74 -2.58 9.37
C SER A 158 -1.59 -2.28 8.40
N SER A 159 -0.32 -2.19 8.86
CA SER A 159 0.84 -2.10 7.97
C SER A 159 1.32 -3.47 7.48
N LEU A 160 0.91 -4.57 8.10
CA LEU A 160 1.45 -5.92 7.87
C LEU A 160 1.19 -6.51 6.48
N THR A 161 0.42 -5.84 5.63
CA THR A 161 0.44 -6.12 4.18
C THR A 161 1.86 -6.04 3.58
N GLU A 162 2.78 -5.33 4.24
CA GLU A 162 4.19 -5.27 3.86
C GLU A 162 4.90 -6.63 3.91
N LEU A 163 4.40 -7.61 4.67
CA LEU A 163 4.87 -9.00 4.64
C LEU A 163 4.81 -9.62 3.23
N PHE A 164 3.89 -9.12 2.39
CA PHE A 164 3.62 -9.65 1.05
C PHE A 164 4.15 -8.73 -0.07
N ALA A 165 4.67 -7.55 0.28
CA ALA A 165 5.14 -6.54 -0.67
C ALA A 165 6.36 -6.95 -1.52
N PRO A 166 7.37 -7.69 -1.01
CA PRO A 166 8.55 -8.03 -1.81
C PRO A 166 8.22 -8.89 -3.04
N GLY A 167 7.32 -9.87 -2.90
CA GLY A 167 6.93 -10.76 -4.00
C GLY A 167 6.26 -9.98 -5.14
N ILE A 168 5.30 -9.11 -4.81
CA ILE A 168 4.58 -8.31 -5.80
C ILE A 168 5.49 -7.26 -6.47
N HIS A 169 6.45 -6.68 -5.74
CA HIS A 169 7.40 -5.72 -6.31
C HIS A 169 8.32 -6.38 -7.35
N ARG A 170 8.80 -7.60 -7.09
CA ARG A 170 9.62 -8.35 -8.05
C ARG A 170 8.83 -8.66 -9.32
N GLN A 171 7.63 -9.24 -9.19
CA GLN A 171 6.76 -9.51 -10.33
C GLN A 171 6.43 -8.26 -11.15
N ARG A 172 6.23 -7.12 -10.48
CA ARG A 172 5.94 -5.85 -11.15
C ARG A 172 7.15 -5.33 -11.94
N ILE A 173 8.34 -5.34 -11.35
CA ILE A 173 9.56 -4.90 -12.03
C ILE A 173 9.79 -5.76 -13.27
N ASP A 174 9.79 -7.08 -13.11
CA ASP A 174 10.08 -8.04 -14.18
C ASP A 174 9.03 -7.94 -15.30
N GLY A 175 7.74 -7.95 -14.93
CA GLY A 175 6.64 -7.93 -15.89
C GLY A 175 6.50 -6.60 -16.64
N MET A 176 6.60 -5.47 -15.94
CA MET A 176 6.45 -4.17 -16.60
C MET A 176 7.62 -3.86 -17.54
N LEU A 177 8.87 -4.20 -17.16
CA LEU A 177 10.04 -4.02 -18.03
C LEU A 177 10.01 -4.95 -19.25
N ALA A 178 9.48 -6.16 -19.11
CA ALA A 178 9.41 -7.11 -20.21
C ALA A 178 8.34 -6.76 -21.26
N HIS A 179 7.29 -6.02 -20.88
CA HIS A 179 6.09 -5.91 -21.71
C HIS A 179 5.70 -4.49 -22.14
N TYR A 180 6.24 -3.44 -21.52
CA TYR A 180 5.95 -2.06 -21.90
C TYR A 180 7.22 -1.37 -22.40
N ASP A 181 7.20 -0.94 -23.67
CA ASP A 181 8.29 -0.21 -24.31
C ASP A 181 8.53 1.18 -23.70
N PHE A 182 7.48 1.80 -23.15
CA PHE A 182 7.53 3.08 -22.42
C PHE A 182 7.98 2.94 -20.95
N ILE A 183 8.35 1.73 -20.51
CA ILE A 183 8.86 1.48 -19.16
C ILE A 183 10.35 1.16 -19.22
N HIS A 184 11.14 1.90 -18.43
CA HIS A 184 12.59 1.72 -18.37
C HIS A 184 13.09 1.54 -16.92
N PRO A 185 14.27 0.93 -16.72
CA PRO A 185 14.80 0.68 -15.38
C PRO A 185 14.85 1.96 -14.52
N GLU A 186 15.24 3.09 -15.09
CA GLU A 186 15.45 4.37 -14.39
C GLU A 186 14.17 4.87 -13.68
N ILE A 187 12.99 4.55 -14.21
CA ILE A 187 11.70 4.94 -13.64
C ILE A 187 11.12 3.90 -12.68
N MET A 188 11.77 2.72 -12.54
CA MET A 188 11.39 1.63 -11.63
C MET A 188 12.10 1.68 -10.28
N THR A 189 12.83 2.77 -9.99
CA THR A 189 13.61 2.96 -8.76
C THR A 189 12.78 2.83 -7.50
N TYR A 190 11.54 3.34 -7.48
CA TYR A 190 10.62 3.18 -6.35
C TYR A 190 10.44 1.71 -5.93
N PHE A 191 10.13 0.82 -6.87
CA PHE A 191 9.89 -0.59 -6.56
C PHE A 191 11.17 -1.31 -6.13
N ARG A 192 12.31 -0.98 -6.73
CA ARG A 192 13.61 -1.55 -6.35
C ARG A 192 13.98 -1.19 -4.90
N THR A 193 13.80 0.06 -4.49
CA THR A 193 14.04 0.50 -3.12
C THR A 193 13.12 -0.22 -2.12
N ARG A 194 11.83 -0.40 -2.45
CA ARG A 194 10.88 -1.09 -1.56
C ARG A 194 11.17 -2.58 -1.34
N LEU A 195 11.97 -3.24 -2.19
CA LEU A 195 12.43 -4.61 -1.94
C LEU A 195 13.26 -4.74 -0.65
N HIS A 196 13.91 -3.66 -0.21
CA HIS A 196 14.73 -3.63 1.00
C HIS A 196 14.03 -2.98 2.18
N GLN A 197 13.26 -1.90 1.96
CA GLN A 197 12.55 -1.21 3.04
C GLN A 197 11.38 -2.03 3.60
N ALA A 198 10.56 -2.64 2.73
CA ALA A 198 9.34 -3.33 3.18
C ALA A 198 9.60 -4.53 4.13
N PRO A 199 10.64 -5.37 3.92
CA PRO A 199 10.97 -6.42 4.88
C PRO A 199 11.34 -5.91 6.27
N ARG A 200 12.20 -4.88 6.37
CA ARG A 200 12.58 -4.25 7.64
C ARG A 200 11.35 -3.71 8.38
N ASP A 201 10.52 -3.01 7.63
CA ASP A 201 9.27 -2.39 8.09
C ASP A 201 8.28 -3.44 8.64
N ALA A 202 8.09 -4.55 7.92
CA ALA A 202 7.18 -5.64 8.30
C ALA A 202 7.69 -6.44 9.50
N ASP A 203 9.00 -6.66 9.59
CA ASP A 203 9.66 -7.38 10.67
C ASP A 203 9.46 -6.70 12.04
N PHE A 204 9.62 -5.37 12.10
CA PHE A 204 9.26 -4.62 13.32
C PHE A 204 7.78 -4.75 13.67
N ALA A 205 6.88 -4.51 12.71
CA ALA A 205 5.44 -4.57 12.94
C ALA A 205 4.99 -5.96 13.42
N LEU A 206 5.56 -7.03 12.86
CA LEU A 206 5.24 -8.40 13.25
C LEU A 206 5.69 -8.69 14.68
N ARG A 207 6.93 -8.32 15.05
CA ARG A 207 7.40 -8.41 16.44
C ARG A 207 6.52 -7.62 17.40
N PHE A 208 6.13 -6.41 17.00
CA PHE A 208 5.28 -5.54 17.80
C PHE A 208 3.94 -6.22 18.13
N VAL A 209 3.24 -6.74 17.11
CA VAL A 209 1.92 -7.35 17.33
C VAL A 209 2.04 -8.66 18.11
N ARG A 210 3.06 -9.49 17.83
CA ARG A 210 3.31 -10.73 18.59
C ARG A 210 3.53 -10.47 20.07
N ALA A 211 4.23 -9.39 20.42
CA ALA A 211 4.51 -9.05 21.82
C ALA A 211 3.32 -8.39 22.56
N ARG A 212 2.37 -7.80 21.82
CA ARG A 212 1.30 -6.96 22.40
C ARG A 212 -0.10 -7.54 22.28
N ALA A 213 -0.35 -8.46 21.34
CA ALA A 213 -1.63 -9.13 21.21
C ALA A 213 -1.73 -10.30 22.23
N ARG A 214 -2.15 -9.96 23.46
CA ARG A 214 -2.05 -10.86 24.61
C ARG A 214 -3.26 -11.76 24.76
N THR A 215 -4.43 -11.27 24.37
CA THR A 215 -5.68 -12.05 24.42
C THR A 215 -6.09 -12.55 23.03
N PRO A 216 -6.98 -13.55 22.94
CA PRO A 216 -7.55 -13.98 21.68
C PRO A 216 -8.24 -12.82 20.92
N GLU A 217 -8.89 -11.91 21.64
CA GLU A 217 -9.54 -10.72 21.07
C GLU A 217 -8.52 -9.74 20.48
N ASP A 218 -7.39 -9.51 21.14
CA ASP A 218 -6.31 -8.69 20.58
C ASP A 218 -5.80 -9.28 19.26
N ARG A 219 -5.61 -10.61 19.22
CA ARG A 219 -5.11 -11.32 18.03
C ARG A 219 -6.14 -11.28 16.90
N ALA A 220 -7.42 -11.43 17.23
CA ALA A 220 -8.50 -11.26 16.27
C ALA A 220 -8.50 -9.83 15.70
N ALA A 221 -8.36 -8.80 16.53
CA ALA A 221 -8.28 -7.41 16.08
C ALA A 221 -7.06 -7.14 15.17
N VAL A 222 -5.92 -7.78 15.43
CA VAL A 222 -4.74 -7.72 14.55
C VAL A 222 -5.04 -8.30 13.17
N CYS A 223 -5.68 -9.48 13.11
CA CYS A 223 -6.08 -10.10 11.85
C CYS A 223 -7.14 -9.27 11.10
N GLU A 224 -8.15 -8.75 11.80
CA GLU A 224 -9.19 -7.89 11.21
C GLU A 224 -8.60 -6.56 10.68
N ALA A 225 -7.60 -5.99 11.35
CA ALA A 225 -6.88 -4.82 10.83
C ALA A 225 -6.14 -5.12 9.51
N LEU A 226 -5.61 -6.34 9.36
CA LEU A 226 -5.01 -6.78 8.09
C LEU A 226 -6.07 -7.04 7.01
N VAL A 227 -7.23 -7.62 7.37
CA VAL A 227 -8.38 -7.78 6.45
C VAL A 227 -8.86 -6.41 5.97
N PHE A 228 -9.04 -5.46 6.87
CA PHE A 228 -9.35 -4.07 6.51
C PHE A 228 -8.34 -3.50 5.51
N LYS A 229 -7.04 -3.66 5.77
CA LYS A 229 -6.00 -3.15 4.87
C LYS A 229 -6.04 -3.82 3.50
N THR A 230 -6.27 -5.13 3.43
CA THR A 230 -6.38 -5.82 2.14
C THR A 230 -7.59 -5.33 1.36
N ASN A 231 -8.73 -5.07 2.02
CA ASN A 231 -9.91 -4.46 1.40
C ASN A 231 -9.62 -3.05 0.85
N VAL A 232 -8.87 -2.21 1.57
CA VAL A 232 -8.43 -0.88 1.08
C VAL A 232 -7.63 -0.98 -0.22
N LEU A 233 -6.71 -1.95 -0.30
CA LEU A 233 -5.91 -2.16 -1.50
C LEU A 233 -6.73 -2.75 -2.66
N TRP A 234 -7.67 -3.63 -2.35
CA TRP A 234 -8.56 -4.27 -3.32
C TRP A 234 -9.51 -3.25 -3.94
N ALA A 235 -10.18 -2.44 -3.13
CA ALA A 235 -11.13 -1.42 -3.59
C ALA A 235 -10.51 -0.38 -4.54
N GLN A 236 -9.25 -0.03 -4.33
CA GLN A 236 -8.51 0.83 -5.27
C GLN A 236 -8.38 0.17 -6.65
N LEU A 237 -8.12 -1.14 -6.70
CA LEU A 237 -8.00 -1.88 -7.95
C LEU A 237 -9.35 -2.17 -8.59
N ASP A 238 -10.42 -2.39 -7.80
CA ASP A 238 -11.79 -2.48 -8.31
C ASP A 238 -12.16 -1.20 -9.07
N GLY A 239 -11.88 -0.04 -8.47
CA GLY A 239 -12.10 1.25 -9.08
C GLY A 239 -11.36 1.43 -10.40
N LEU A 240 -10.07 1.10 -10.42
CA LEU A 240 -9.24 1.18 -11.62
C LEU A 240 -9.73 0.21 -12.71
N HIS A 241 -10.10 -1.01 -12.35
CA HIS A 241 -10.61 -2.00 -13.28
C HIS A 241 -11.94 -1.56 -13.88
N HIS A 242 -12.87 -1.11 -13.05
CA HIS A 242 -14.16 -0.62 -13.52
C HIS A 242 -14.00 0.59 -14.46
N ALA A 243 -13.27 1.61 -14.02
CA ALA A 243 -13.12 2.84 -14.79
C ALA A 243 -12.33 2.63 -16.10
N TYR A 244 -11.19 1.95 -16.04
CA TYR A 244 -10.24 1.96 -17.14
C TYR A 244 -10.13 0.65 -17.91
N VAL A 245 -10.60 -0.49 -17.37
CA VAL A 245 -10.66 -1.77 -18.11
C VAL A 245 -12.06 -2.01 -18.67
N THR A 246 -13.11 -1.75 -17.89
CA THR A 246 -14.50 -1.88 -18.38
C THR A 246 -15.05 -0.60 -19.03
N GLY A 247 -14.34 0.51 -18.93
CA GLY A 247 -14.61 1.75 -19.69
C GLY A 247 -15.62 2.72 -19.06
N GLN A 248 -15.88 2.62 -17.75
CA GLN A 248 -16.86 3.47 -17.05
C GLN A 248 -16.16 4.52 -16.18
N VAL A 249 -15.47 5.47 -16.82
CA VAL A 249 -14.74 6.54 -16.12
C VAL A 249 -15.75 7.52 -15.49
N PRO A 250 -15.72 7.75 -14.17
CA PRO A 250 -16.63 8.69 -13.53
C PRO A 250 -16.28 10.15 -13.89
N PRO A 251 -17.25 11.09 -13.84
CA PRO A 251 -17.00 12.50 -14.10
C PRO A 251 -15.87 13.08 -13.24
N GLY A 252 -15.00 13.87 -13.86
CA GLY A 252 -13.87 14.51 -13.18
C GLY A 252 -12.63 13.63 -12.99
N ALA A 253 -12.71 12.31 -13.18
CA ALA A 253 -11.53 11.46 -13.15
C ALA A 253 -10.66 11.65 -14.41
N PHE A 254 -9.41 11.19 -14.37
CA PHE A 254 -8.48 11.21 -15.49
C PHE A 254 -9.08 10.49 -16.70
N VAL A 255 -8.93 11.10 -17.88
CA VAL A 255 -9.33 10.51 -19.15
C VAL A 255 -8.05 10.38 -19.96
N PRO A 256 -7.59 9.15 -20.26
CA PRO A 256 -6.42 8.97 -21.10
C PRO A 256 -6.62 9.62 -22.47
N GLU A 257 -5.55 10.17 -23.03
CA GLU A 257 -5.55 10.57 -24.44
C GLU A 257 -5.81 9.33 -25.32
N GLU A 258 -6.61 9.48 -26.37
CA GLU A 258 -6.77 8.43 -27.37
C GLU A 258 -5.43 8.29 -28.12
N THR A 259 -4.67 7.24 -27.81
CA THR A 259 -3.49 6.82 -28.57
C THR A 259 -3.77 5.50 -29.27
#